data_AF-K0J8N5-F1
#
_entry.id   AF-K0J8N5-F1
#
_cell.length_a   1.000
_cell.length_b   1.000
_cell.length_c   1.000
_cell.angle_alpha   90.00
_cell.angle_beta   90.00
_cell.angle_gamma   90.00
#
_symmetry.space_group_name_H-M   'P 1'
#
loop_
_entity.id
_entity.type
_entity.pdbx_description
1 polymer ?
#
loop_
_entity_poly.entity_id
_entity_poly.type
_entity_poly.pdbx_seq_one_letter_code
_entity_poly.pdbx_strand_id
1 'polypeptide(L)'
;MKSRTIGNVVLMYDPGEQDTADLISGVCEKAIQLAQENWGLEPPEDCRVYVMTSWWGFVFQSAPWLWRILLGATMPFWCFRARRTWPYSAAWTQRYGRRVAIGVKPPRLLEQSDRGIGVRMFVEERDMKVNVQHVTCHELVHACSAHLRLPMWLNEGIATVTVDRFLGRPTIRQETLEFMRGFLPKAAPPTYRELSRMGGEAIAYHGMRGYWLVRYLEEEHPGFLRRMFSLLQDARVIEREMVTELGMEPENFWSEIDDVVVGHFEG
;
A
#
# COMPACT_ATOMS: atom_id res chain seq x y z
N MET A 1 9.95 25.24 5.28
CA MET A 1 9.32 24.21 4.44
C MET A 1 9.08 24.78 3.05
N LYS A 2 9.52 24.07 2.02
CA LYS A 2 9.25 24.34 0.60
C LYS A 2 8.05 23.50 0.14
N SER A 3 7.44 23.89 -0.97
CA SER A 3 6.39 23.12 -1.64
C SER A 3 6.60 23.08 -3.14
N ARG A 4 6.16 21.98 -3.76
CA ARG A 4 6.11 21.79 -5.22
C ARG A 4 4.79 21.10 -5.59
N THR A 5 4.13 21.56 -6.64
CA THR A 5 2.91 20.93 -7.17
C THR A 5 3.26 20.01 -8.32
N ILE A 6 2.76 18.77 -8.29
CA ILE A 6 3.01 17.72 -9.28
C ILE A 6 1.66 17.09 -9.62
N GLY A 7 1.06 17.49 -10.75
CA GLY A 7 -0.35 17.17 -11.04
C GLY A 7 -1.26 17.60 -9.88
N ASN A 8 -2.00 16.63 -9.32
CA ASN A 8 -2.93 16.85 -8.19
C ASN A 8 -2.28 16.65 -6.80
N VAL A 9 -0.97 16.43 -6.74
CA VAL A 9 -0.23 16.20 -5.50
C VAL A 9 0.60 17.43 -5.14
N VAL A 10 0.58 17.80 -3.86
CA VAL A 10 1.49 18.82 -3.32
C VAL A 10 2.60 18.15 -2.50
N LEU A 11 3.83 18.23 -2.99
CA LEU A 11 5.02 17.77 -2.29
C LEU A 11 5.55 18.86 -1.36
N MET A 12 5.75 18.51 -0.09
CA MET A 12 6.19 19.36 1.00
C MET A 12 7.51 18.83 1.56
N TYR A 13 8.52 19.68 1.73
CA TYR A 13 9.83 19.23 2.19
C TYR A 13 10.65 20.33 2.84
N ASP A 14 11.61 19.95 3.68
CA ASP A 14 12.58 20.90 4.24
C ASP A 14 13.66 21.23 3.21
N PRO A 15 14.22 22.46 3.18
CA PRO A 15 15.21 22.85 2.18
C PRO A 15 16.42 21.93 2.05
N GLY A 16 16.81 21.22 3.13
CA GLY A 16 17.91 20.25 3.13
C GLY A 16 17.55 18.86 2.60
N GLU A 17 16.29 18.63 2.21
CA GLU A 17 15.78 17.35 1.70
C GLU A 17 15.42 17.44 0.20
N GLN A 18 16.07 18.34 -0.54
CA GLN A 18 15.81 18.59 -1.95
C GLN A 18 15.98 17.32 -2.80
N ASP A 19 17.04 16.55 -2.59
CA ASP A 19 17.32 15.32 -3.35
C ASP A 19 16.21 14.27 -3.18
N THR A 20 15.74 14.07 -1.95
CA THR A 20 14.60 13.19 -1.66
C THR A 20 13.32 13.71 -2.32
N ALA A 21 13.10 15.03 -2.27
CA ALA A 21 11.94 15.64 -2.91
C ALA A 21 11.97 15.44 -4.44
N ASP A 22 13.13 15.53 -5.07
CA ASP A 22 13.27 15.29 -6.51
C ASP A 22 13.01 13.81 -6.88
N LEU A 23 13.44 12.86 -6.05
CA LEU A 23 13.09 11.44 -6.21
C LEU A 23 11.58 11.20 -6.12
N ILE A 24 10.93 11.73 -5.09
CA ILE A 24 9.47 11.61 -4.90
C ILE A 24 8.73 12.26 -6.07
N SER A 25 9.18 13.45 -6.48
CA SER A 25 8.59 14.19 -7.60
C SER A 25 8.60 13.38 -8.90
N GLY A 26 9.70 12.67 -9.19
CA GLY A 26 9.81 11.81 -10.37
C GLY A 26 8.90 10.57 -10.34
N VAL A 27 8.42 10.18 -9.15
CA VAL A 27 7.52 9.03 -8.98
C VAL A 27 6.06 9.44 -9.11
N CYS A 28 5.70 10.62 -8.59
CA CYS A 28 4.30 11.03 -8.44
C CYS A 28 3.48 10.93 -9.73
N GLU A 29 3.95 11.51 -10.83
CA GLU A 29 3.20 11.52 -12.09
C GLU A 29 3.02 10.10 -12.64
N LYS A 30 4.11 9.33 -12.71
CA LYS A 30 4.10 7.97 -13.24
C LYS A 30 3.25 7.03 -12.38
N ALA A 31 3.30 7.15 -11.06
CA ALA A 31 2.49 6.32 -10.16
C ALA A 31 0.99 6.59 -10.31
N ILE A 32 0.59 7.87 -10.44
CA ILE A 32 -0.81 8.24 -10.68
C ILE A 32 -1.26 7.76 -12.06
N GLN A 33 -0.43 7.94 -13.09
CA GLN A 33 -0.70 7.45 -14.42
C GLN A 33 -0.92 5.93 -14.42
N LEU A 34 -0.02 5.17 -13.79
CA LEU A 34 -0.17 3.72 -13.67
C LEU A 34 -1.43 3.34 -12.88
N ALA A 35 -1.78 4.06 -11.82
CA ALA A 35 -3.00 3.80 -11.06
C ALA A 35 -4.26 3.98 -11.94
N GLN A 36 -4.28 5.01 -12.78
CA GLN A 36 -5.38 5.28 -13.69
C GLN A 36 -5.44 4.27 -14.84
N GLU A 37 -4.32 3.99 -15.49
CA GLU A 37 -4.26 3.09 -16.65
C GLU A 37 -4.62 1.65 -16.27
N ASN A 38 -4.06 1.16 -15.16
CA ASN A 38 -4.22 -0.22 -14.73
C ASN A 38 -5.57 -0.46 -14.05
N TRP A 39 -5.98 0.47 -13.18
CA TRP A 39 -7.09 0.23 -12.25
C TRP A 39 -8.28 1.15 -12.49
N GLY A 40 -8.16 2.14 -13.38
CA GLY A 40 -9.20 3.17 -13.55
C GLY A 40 -9.37 4.06 -12.32
N LEU A 41 -8.34 4.15 -11.45
CA LEU A 41 -8.42 4.95 -10.25
C LEU A 41 -8.13 6.42 -10.57
N GLU A 42 -9.06 7.28 -10.19
CA GLU A 42 -8.89 8.72 -10.33
C GLU A 42 -7.80 9.25 -9.38
N PRO A 43 -7.06 10.30 -9.79
CA PRO A 43 -6.10 10.93 -8.91
C PRO A 43 -6.76 11.47 -7.63
N PRO A 44 -6.07 11.46 -6.49
CA PRO A 44 -6.62 11.98 -5.24
C PRO A 44 -6.83 13.51 -5.31
N GLU A 45 -7.97 13.99 -4.80
CA GLU A 45 -8.37 15.40 -4.89
C GLU A 45 -7.53 16.36 -4.03
N ASP A 46 -7.19 15.98 -2.79
CA ASP A 46 -6.32 16.74 -1.87
C ASP A 46 -5.27 15.78 -1.30
N CYS A 47 -4.24 15.50 -2.09
CA CYS A 47 -3.10 14.69 -1.67
C CYS A 47 -1.87 15.55 -1.41
N ARG A 48 -1.25 15.33 -0.25
CA ARG A 48 -0.01 15.99 0.13
C ARG A 48 1.04 14.97 0.49
N VAL A 49 2.16 14.99 -0.22
CA VAL A 49 3.31 14.13 0.09
C VAL A 49 4.33 14.95 0.87
N TYR A 50 4.90 14.39 1.92
CA TYR A 50 5.87 15.03 2.78
C TYR A 50 7.16 14.22 2.77
N VAL A 51 8.31 14.88 2.60
CA VAL A 51 9.57 14.27 3.02
C VAL A 51 9.58 14.23 4.56
N MET A 52 9.35 13.05 5.10
CA MET A 52 9.06 12.83 6.51
C MET A 52 10.34 12.58 7.30
N THR A 53 10.90 13.65 7.86
CA THR A 53 12.09 13.59 8.73
C THR A 53 11.75 13.34 10.20
N SER A 54 10.52 13.64 10.60
CA SER A 54 9.99 13.43 11.95
C SER A 54 8.51 13.06 11.88
N TRP A 55 8.11 12.00 12.57
CA TRP A 55 6.70 11.60 12.66
C TRP A 55 5.82 12.68 13.27
N TRP A 56 6.32 13.37 14.31
CA TRP A 56 5.54 14.40 15.01
C TRP A 56 5.36 15.62 14.12
N GLY A 57 6.44 16.04 13.45
CA GLY A 57 6.40 17.11 12.46
C GLY A 57 5.39 16.79 11.37
N PHE A 58 5.46 15.59 10.79
CA PHE A 58 4.53 15.14 9.75
C PHE A 58 3.06 15.20 10.20
N VAL A 59 2.71 14.61 11.34
CA VAL A 59 1.32 14.55 11.83
C VAL A 59 0.74 15.95 12.08
N PHE A 60 1.51 16.87 12.68
CA PHE A 60 1.02 18.23 12.93
C PHE A 60 0.99 19.11 11.69
N GLN A 61 2.00 19.00 10.82
CA GLN A 61 2.10 19.83 9.62
C GLN A 61 1.07 19.44 8.56
N SER A 62 0.77 18.15 8.42
CA SER A 62 -0.20 17.64 7.46
C SER A 62 -1.66 17.86 7.86
N ALA A 63 -1.93 17.92 9.17
CA ALA A 63 -3.27 18.15 9.71
C ALA A 63 -3.83 19.55 9.38
N PRO A 64 -5.08 19.65 8.88
CA PRO A 64 -5.83 20.90 8.84
C PRO A 64 -6.04 21.50 10.24
N TRP A 65 -6.36 22.80 10.33
CA TRP A 65 -6.33 23.53 11.61
C TRP A 65 -7.20 22.90 12.71
N LEU A 66 -8.45 22.51 12.40
CA LEU A 66 -9.35 21.85 13.36
C LEU A 66 -8.77 20.52 13.85
N TRP A 67 -8.15 19.76 12.95
CA TRP A 67 -7.53 18.49 13.27
C TRP A 67 -6.31 18.66 14.18
N ARG A 68 -5.57 19.78 14.09
CA ARG A 68 -4.44 20.05 15.00
C ARG A 68 -4.88 20.17 16.46
N ILE A 69 -6.05 20.75 16.71
CA ILE A 69 -6.60 20.86 18.07
C ILE A 69 -6.95 19.48 18.61
N LEU A 70 -7.64 18.66 17.80
CA LEU A 70 -8.00 17.28 18.17
C LEU A 70 -6.75 16.40 18.40
N LEU A 71 -5.72 16.55 17.56
CA LEU A 71 -4.44 15.87 17.72
C LEU A 71 -3.72 16.32 19.00
N GLY A 72 -3.76 17.61 19.33
CA GLY A 72 -3.23 18.12 20.60
C GLY A 72 -3.92 17.49 21.82
N ALA A 73 -5.24 17.32 21.77
CA ALA A 73 -5.99 16.68 22.85
C ALA A 73 -5.74 15.17 22.96
N THR A 74 -5.52 14.48 21.84
CA THR A 74 -5.32 13.02 21.78
C THR A 74 -3.84 12.59 21.75
N MET A 75 -2.92 13.56 21.79
CA MET A 75 -1.47 13.40 21.60
C MET A 75 -0.84 12.35 22.52
N PRO A 76 -1.13 12.30 23.83
CA PRO A 76 -0.49 11.33 24.73
C PRO A 76 -0.69 9.86 24.29
N PHE A 77 -1.89 9.52 23.81
CA PHE A 77 -2.21 8.18 23.32
C PHE A 77 -1.57 7.91 21.96
N TRP A 78 -1.54 8.91 21.08
CA TRP A 78 -0.97 8.79 19.74
C TRP A 78 0.56 8.68 19.75
N CYS A 79 1.23 9.46 20.61
CA CYS A 79 2.67 9.46 20.85
C CYS A 79 3.24 8.06 21.03
N PHE A 80 2.62 7.27 21.91
CA PHE A 80 3.13 5.95 22.27
C PHE A 80 3.11 4.99 21.08
N ARG A 81 1.99 4.98 20.35
CA ARG A 81 1.84 4.17 19.13
C ARG A 81 2.77 4.64 18.00
N ALA A 82 2.88 5.94 17.80
CA ALA A 82 3.75 6.54 16.78
C ALA A 82 5.22 6.22 17.02
N ARG A 83 5.71 6.37 18.26
CA ARG A 83 7.09 6.03 18.62
C ARG A 83 7.40 4.54 18.44
N ARG A 84 6.44 3.66 18.72
CA ARG A 84 6.61 2.21 18.54
C ARG A 84 6.70 1.80 17.07
N THR A 85 5.96 2.46 16.19
CA THR A 85 5.86 2.10 14.76
C THR A 85 6.89 2.82 13.88
N TRP A 86 7.36 3.98 14.32
CA TRP A 86 8.33 4.81 13.58
C TRP A 86 9.59 4.05 13.14
N PRO A 87 10.27 3.22 13.95
CA PRO A 87 11.50 2.54 13.51
C PRO A 87 11.30 1.56 12.36
N TYR A 88 10.07 1.04 12.19
CA TYR A 88 9.75 -0.03 11.23
C TYR A 88 9.08 0.50 9.95
N SER A 89 8.53 1.72 9.98
CA SER A 89 7.74 2.24 8.87
C SER A 89 8.60 3.00 7.88
N ALA A 90 8.51 2.69 6.59
CA ALA A 90 9.19 3.43 5.52
C ALA A 90 8.42 4.71 5.12
N ALA A 91 7.08 4.63 5.14
CA ALA A 91 6.19 5.76 4.97
C ALA A 91 4.96 5.61 5.86
N TRP A 92 4.20 6.70 6.01
CA TRP A 92 2.92 6.75 6.68
C TRP A 92 1.89 7.45 5.81
N THR A 93 0.69 6.88 5.72
CA THR A 93 -0.48 7.56 5.16
C THR A 93 -1.46 7.92 6.26
N GLN A 94 -1.88 9.18 6.29
CA GLN A 94 -2.82 9.73 7.24
C GLN A 94 -3.94 10.48 6.50
N ARG A 95 -5.19 10.20 6.90
CA ARG A 95 -6.36 10.88 6.34
C ARG A 95 -6.91 11.91 7.33
N TYR A 96 -7.27 13.08 6.82
CA TYR A 96 -7.93 14.16 7.55
C TYR A 96 -9.18 14.60 6.78
N GLY A 97 -10.26 13.83 6.90
CA GLY A 97 -11.44 13.99 6.05
C GLY A 97 -11.10 13.70 4.59
N ARG A 98 -11.23 14.70 3.71
CA ARG A 98 -10.89 14.59 2.27
C ARG A 98 -9.39 14.63 2.00
N ARG A 99 -8.57 15.19 2.89
CA ARG A 99 -7.12 15.25 2.70
C ARG A 99 -6.47 13.90 2.96
N VAL A 100 -5.65 13.44 2.02
CA VAL A 100 -4.72 12.34 2.20
C VAL A 100 -3.32 12.92 2.33
N ALA A 101 -2.64 12.63 3.43
CA ALA A 101 -1.27 13.02 3.67
C ALA A 101 -0.38 11.79 3.69
N ILE A 102 0.65 11.77 2.84
CA ILE A 102 1.64 10.69 2.78
C ILE A 102 2.96 11.27 3.28
N GLY A 103 3.59 10.61 4.23
CA GLY A 103 4.92 10.96 4.73
C GLY A 103 5.88 9.87 4.30
N VAL A 104 6.90 10.20 3.50
CA VAL A 104 7.91 9.25 3.03
C VAL A 104 9.24 9.59 3.68
N LYS A 105 9.86 8.62 4.35
CA LYS A 105 11.18 8.85 4.96
C LYS A 105 12.25 9.05 3.88
N PRO A 106 13.19 9.98 4.08
CA PRO A 106 14.34 10.12 3.19
C PRO A 106 15.28 8.91 3.30
N PRO A 107 16.13 8.65 2.28
CA PRO A 107 17.01 7.47 2.22
C PRO A 107 17.80 7.24 3.51
N ARG A 108 18.41 8.29 4.06
CA ARG A 108 19.20 8.25 5.30
C ARG A 108 18.43 7.70 6.53
N LEU A 109 17.11 7.88 6.59
CA LEU A 109 16.26 7.37 7.68
C LEU A 109 15.71 5.97 7.36
N LEU A 110 15.59 5.62 6.09
CA LEU A 110 15.25 4.25 5.66
C LEU A 110 16.38 3.27 5.93
N GLU A 111 17.64 3.67 5.75
CA GLU A 111 18.81 2.83 6.08
C GLU A 111 18.82 2.40 7.55
N GLN A 112 18.33 3.27 8.43
CA GLN A 112 18.29 3.05 9.88
C GLN A 112 17.03 2.29 10.33
N SER A 113 16.09 2.03 9.42
CA SER A 113 14.81 1.39 9.75
C SER A 113 14.96 -0.14 9.76
N ASP A 114 14.34 -0.80 10.73
CA ASP A 114 14.42 -2.25 10.89
C ASP A 114 13.55 -2.95 9.83
N ARG A 115 14.14 -3.89 9.09
CA ARG A 115 13.53 -4.57 7.94
C ARG A 115 12.92 -5.94 8.28
N GLY A 116 12.99 -6.39 9.54
CA GLY A 116 12.81 -7.79 9.94
C GLY A 116 11.63 -8.56 9.33
N ILE A 117 10.45 -7.95 9.19
CA ILE A 117 9.26 -8.62 8.60
C ILE A 117 9.31 -8.62 7.06
N GLY A 118 9.79 -7.54 6.44
CA GLY A 118 9.81 -7.39 4.98
C GLY A 118 10.88 -8.26 4.27
N VAL A 119 11.96 -8.63 4.96
CA VAL A 119 13.08 -9.41 4.35
C VAL A 119 12.62 -10.75 3.77
N ARG A 120 11.59 -11.37 4.36
CA ARG A 120 11.09 -12.68 3.89
C ARG A 120 10.12 -12.58 2.71
N MET A 121 9.50 -11.43 2.50
CA MET A 121 8.50 -11.22 1.44
C MET A 121 9.12 -10.61 0.17
N PHE A 122 9.92 -9.57 0.35
CA PHE A 122 10.39 -8.76 -0.76
C PHE A 122 11.74 -9.23 -1.28
N VAL A 123 11.94 -9.10 -2.59
CA VAL A 123 13.26 -9.15 -3.22
C VAL A 123 14.11 -8.06 -2.58
N GLU A 124 15.31 -8.42 -2.12
CA GLU A 124 16.18 -7.49 -1.40
C GLU A 124 16.54 -6.29 -2.29
N GLU A 125 16.19 -5.08 -1.82
CA GLU A 125 16.62 -3.82 -2.45
C GLU A 125 17.69 -3.15 -1.59
N ARG A 126 18.85 -2.91 -2.20
CA ARG A 126 20.03 -2.32 -1.57
C ARG A 126 20.10 -0.81 -1.79
N ASP A 127 19.52 -0.30 -2.86
CA ASP A 127 19.47 1.14 -3.14
C ASP A 127 18.28 1.79 -2.44
N MET A 128 18.55 2.64 -1.45
CA MET A 128 17.50 3.33 -0.71
C MET A 128 16.75 4.37 -1.55
N LYS A 129 17.34 4.86 -2.64
CA LYS A 129 16.62 5.72 -3.59
C LYS A 129 15.50 4.94 -4.26
N VAL A 130 15.77 3.69 -4.66
CA VAL A 130 14.75 2.79 -5.21
C VAL A 130 13.68 2.48 -4.15
N ASN A 131 14.06 2.28 -2.89
CA ASN A 131 13.06 2.11 -1.81
C ASN A 131 12.18 3.34 -1.59
N VAL A 132 12.72 4.56 -1.67
CA VAL A 132 11.90 5.79 -1.64
C VAL A 132 10.90 5.77 -2.79
N GLN A 133 11.34 5.40 -4.00
CA GLN A 133 10.47 5.34 -5.17
C GLN A 133 9.38 4.27 -5.02
N HIS A 134 9.76 3.06 -4.61
CA HIS A 134 8.85 1.95 -4.31
C HIS A 134 7.75 2.42 -3.36
N VAL A 135 8.13 2.92 -2.19
CA VAL A 135 7.19 3.26 -1.13
C VAL A 135 6.32 4.45 -1.54
N THR A 136 6.88 5.44 -2.24
CA THR A 136 6.10 6.56 -2.79
C THR A 136 5.03 6.07 -3.76
N CYS A 137 5.39 5.16 -4.68
CA CYS A 137 4.45 4.58 -5.63
C CYS A 137 3.34 3.80 -4.91
N HIS A 138 3.72 2.95 -3.95
CA HIS A 138 2.79 2.15 -3.16
C HIS A 138 1.75 3.02 -2.43
N GLU A 139 2.20 4.03 -1.69
CA GLU A 139 1.31 4.90 -0.90
C GLU A 139 0.43 5.80 -1.80
N LEU A 140 0.92 6.19 -2.98
CA LEU A 140 0.10 6.95 -3.94
C LEU A 140 -1.05 6.11 -4.50
N VAL A 141 -0.85 4.81 -4.71
CA VAL A 141 -1.94 3.92 -5.12
C VAL A 141 -3.00 3.84 -4.02
N HIS A 142 -2.60 3.73 -2.75
CA HIS A 142 -3.54 3.82 -1.63
C HIS A 142 -4.30 5.15 -1.59
N ALA A 143 -3.63 6.26 -1.92
CA ALA A 143 -4.30 7.55 -2.00
C ALA A 143 -5.33 7.59 -3.12
N CYS A 144 -5.02 7.01 -4.30
CA CYS A 144 -5.96 6.92 -5.42
C CYS A 144 -7.16 6.01 -5.09
N SER A 145 -6.94 4.89 -4.40
CA SER A 145 -8.00 3.93 -4.01
C SER A 145 -8.76 4.32 -2.74
N ALA A 146 -8.37 5.38 -2.05
CA ALA A 146 -8.88 5.74 -0.72
C ALA A 146 -10.41 5.96 -0.65
N HIS A 147 -11.06 6.24 -1.78
CA HIS A 147 -12.50 6.45 -1.88
C HIS A 147 -13.31 5.14 -1.99
N LEU A 148 -12.69 4.03 -2.40
CA LEU A 148 -13.35 2.75 -2.68
C LEU A 148 -13.51 1.83 -1.47
N ARG A 149 -12.83 2.09 -0.35
CA ARG A 149 -12.86 1.25 0.87
C ARG A 149 -12.56 -0.24 0.58
N LEU A 150 -11.57 -0.50 -0.26
CA LEU A 150 -11.16 -1.84 -0.64
C LEU A 150 -10.80 -2.71 0.58
N PRO A 151 -11.05 -4.04 0.52
CA PRO A 151 -10.53 -4.95 1.53
C PRO A 151 -9.00 -4.91 1.54
N MET A 152 -8.42 -5.16 2.71
CA MET A 152 -6.98 -4.96 2.95
C MET A 152 -6.11 -5.70 1.91
N TRP A 153 -6.38 -6.99 1.68
CA TRP A 153 -5.61 -7.79 0.73
C TRP A 153 -5.58 -7.18 -0.67
N LEU A 154 -6.71 -6.63 -1.13
CA LEU A 154 -6.83 -6.06 -2.46
C LEU A 154 -6.15 -4.71 -2.54
N ASN A 155 -6.29 -3.89 -1.50
CA ASN A 155 -5.63 -2.59 -1.40
C ASN A 155 -4.10 -2.73 -1.40
N GLU A 156 -3.55 -3.67 -0.63
CA GLU A 156 -2.12 -4.00 -0.61
C GLU A 156 -1.66 -4.64 -1.93
N GLY A 157 -2.48 -5.53 -2.49
CA GLY A 157 -2.20 -6.25 -3.74
C GLY A 157 -2.04 -5.31 -4.93
N ILE A 158 -3.01 -4.42 -5.19
CA ILE A 158 -2.93 -3.48 -6.32
C ILE A 158 -1.79 -2.49 -6.14
N ALA A 159 -1.49 -2.06 -4.91
CA ALA A 159 -0.37 -1.16 -4.63
C ALA A 159 0.95 -1.85 -4.96
N THR A 160 1.13 -3.10 -4.53
CA THR A 160 2.35 -3.89 -4.78
C THR A 160 2.52 -4.23 -6.27
N VAL A 161 1.46 -4.65 -6.96
CA VAL A 161 1.51 -4.93 -8.41
C VAL A 161 1.79 -3.65 -9.21
N THR A 162 1.31 -2.50 -8.76
CA THR A 162 1.65 -1.21 -9.40
C THR A 162 3.13 -0.87 -9.21
N VAL A 163 3.71 -1.17 -8.05
CA VAL A 163 5.15 -1.00 -7.82
C VAL A 163 5.96 -1.88 -8.78
N ASP A 164 5.55 -3.14 -8.99
CA ASP A 164 6.22 -4.03 -9.95
C ASP A 164 6.22 -3.42 -11.36
N ARG A 165 5.07 -2.90 -11.80
CA ARG A 165 4.92 -2.21 -13.09
C ARG A 165 5.74 -0.92 -13.15
N PHE A 166 5.81 -0.17 -12.06
CA PHE A 166 6.60 1.06 -11.96
C PHE A 166 8.11 0.79 -12.10
N LEU A 167 8.60 -0.23 -11.40
CA LEU A 167 10.01 -0.65 -11.40
C LEU A 167 10.39 -1.54 -12.59
N GLY A 168 9.40 -2.09 -13.30
CA GLY A 168 9.60 -3.01 -14.42
C GLY A 168 10.11 -4.39 -14.02
N ARG A 169 9.91 -4.80 -12.75
CA ARG A 169 10.35 -6.09 -12.21
C ARG A 169 9.51 -6.52 -11.00
N PRO A 170 9.38 -7.82 -10.72
CA PRO A 170 8.74 -8.30 -9.51
C PRO A 170 9.45 -7.82 -8.24
N THR A 171 8.68 -7.36 -7.25
CA THR A 171 9.17 -6.98 -5.91
C THR A 171 8.90 -8.03 -4.85
N ILE A 172 7.93 -8.92 -5.07
CA ILE A 172 7.68 -10.08 -4.22
C ILE A 172 8.45 -11.29 -4.78
N ARG A 173 9.07 -12.04 -3.88
CA ARG A 173 9.83 -13.25 -4.19
C ARG A 173 8.92 -14.38 -4.70
N GLN A 174 9.34 -15.15 -5.69
CA GLN A 174 8.54 -16.26 -6.21
C GLN A 174 8.38 -17.38 -5.17
N GLU A 175 9.39 -17.58 -4.31
CA GLU A 175 9.40 -18.55 -3.21
C GLU A 175 8.29 -18.31 -2.17
N THR A 176 7.63 -17.16 -2.23
CA THR A 176 6.47 -16.87 -1.38
C THR A 176 5.22 -17.66 -1.77
N LEU A 177 5.19 -18.24 -2.97
CA LEU A 177 4.14 -19.20 -3.40
C LEU A 177 4.20 -20.49 -2.57
N GLU A 178 5.39 -21.02 -2.30
CA GLU A 178 5.56 -22.19 -1.43
C GLU A 178 5.07 -21.90 0.00
N PHE A 179 5.39 -20.71 0.51
CA PHE A 179 4.90 -20.25 1.81
C PHE A 179 3.36 -20.13 1.82
N MET A 180 2.77 -19.58 0.76
CA MET A 180 1.31 -19.46 0.62
C MET A 180 0.63 -20.83 0.56
N ARG A 181 1.20 -21.79 -0.17
CA ARG A 181 0.70 -23.18 -0.24
C ARG A 181 0.68 -23.85 1.13
N GLY A 182 1.74 -23.67 1.92
CA GLY A 182 1.90 -24.32 3.23
C GLY A 182 1.20 -23.63 4.40
N PHE A 183 0.67 -22.41 4.22
CA PHE A 183 0.07 -21.65 5.32
C PHE A 183 -1.30 -22.19 5.73
N LEU A 184 -1.51 -22.38 7.04
CA LEU A 184 -2.78 -22.80 7.62
C LEU A 184 -3.11 -21.99 8.89
N PRO A 185 -4.40 -21.69 9.14
CA PRO A 185 -5.56 -21.98 8.31
C PRO A 185 -5.69 -21.02 7.11
N LYS A 186 -6.20 -21.53 5.98
CA LYS A 186 -6.66 -20.70 4.85
C LYS A 186 -8.08 -20.21 5.16
N ALA A 187 -8.23 -18.90 5.35
CA ALA A 187 -9.49 -18.28 5.75
C ALA A 187 -9.67 -16.91 5.09
N ALA A 188 -10.84 -16.30 5.23
CA ALA A 188 -11.11 -14.96 4.74
C ALA A 188 -10.04 -13.96 5.25
N PRO A 189 -9.52 -13.07 4.39
CA PRO A 189 -8.52 -12.09 4.80
C PRO A 189 -9.02 -11.15 5.90
N PRO A 190 -8.16 -10.78 6.87
CA PRO A 190 -8.52 -9.91 7.97
C PRO A 190 -8.65 -8.45 7.50
N THR A 191 -9.33 -7.64 8.31
CA THR A 191 -9.22 -6.18 8.23
C THR A 191 -7.84 -5.70 8.69
N TYR A 192 -7.44 -4.48 8.34
CA TYR A 192 -6.21 -3.86 8.86
C TYR A 192 -6.12 -3.89 10.40
N ARG A 193 -7.26 -3.75 11.09
CA ARG A 193 -7.31 -3.77 12.57
C ARG A 193 -7.00 -5.16 13.11
N GLU A 194 -7.57 -6.20 12.52
CA GLU A 194 -7.32 -7.59 12.90
C GLU A 194 -5.89 -7.99 12.57
N LEU A 195 -5.42 -7.67 11.36
CA LEU A 195 -4.05 -7.93 10.89
C LEU A 195 -3.00 -7.38 11.87
N SER A 196 -3.22 -6.16 12.40
CA SER A 196 -2.29 -5.52 13.35
C SER A 196 -2.13 -6.26 14.70
N ARG A 197 -2.98 -7.24 14.98
CA ARG A 197 -2.96 -8.08 16.19
C ARG A 197 -2.43 -9.49 15.92
N MET A 198 -2.16 -9.83 14.66
CA MET A 198 -1.66 -11.13 14.26
C MET A 198 -0.13 -11.20 14.36
N GLY A 199 0.41 -12.42 14.31
CA GLY A 199 1.85 -12.65 14.24
C GLY A 199 2.45 -12.27 12.88
N GLY A 200 3.77 -12.07 12.83
CA GLY A 200 4.47 -11.62 11.61
C GLY A 200 4.27 -12.54 10.40
N GLU A 201 4.17 -13.86 10.60
CA GLU A 201 3.92 -14.82 9.52
C GLU A 201 2.54 -14.66 8.89
N ALA A 202 1.50 -14.43 9.69
CA ALA A 202 0.16 -14.17 9.18
C ALA A 202 0.08 -12.82 8.46
N ILE A 203 0.80 -11.80 8.97
CA ILE A 203 0.94 -10.51 8.28
C ILE A 203 1.57 -10.72 6.89
N ALA A 204 2.65 -11.49 6.83
CA ALA A 204 3.32 -11.79 5.57
C ALA A 204 2.42 -12.57 4.61
N TYR A 205 1.75 -13.62 5.09
CA TYR A 205 0.82 -14.42 4.31
C TYR A 205 -0.26 -13.55 3.66
N HIS A 206 -0.98 -12.72 4.43
CA HIS A 206 -2.06 -11.93 3.85
C HIS A 206 -1.57 -10.84 2.89
N GLY A 207 -0.38 -10.28 3.11
CA GLY A 207 0.24 -9.34 2.16
C GLY A 207 0.62 -10.02 0.84
N MET A 208 1.29 -11.18 0.90
CA MET A 208 1.67 -11.98 -0.27
C MET A 208 0.44 -12.49 -1.02
N ARG A 209 -0.56 -12.97 -0.29
CA ARG A 209 -1.81 -13.47 -0.86
C ARG A 209 -2.49 -12.40 -1.70
N GLY A 210 -2.54 -11.17 -1.19
CA GLY A 210 -3.12 -10.06 -1.92
C GLY A 210 -2.37 -9.77 -3.23
N TYR A 211 -1.04 -9.78 -3.18
CA TYR A 211 -0.19 -9.62 -4.36
C TYR A 211 -0.44 -10.71 -5.42
N TRP A 212 -0.34 -11.97 -5.05
CA TRP A 212 -0.46 -13.09 -6.00
C TRP A 212 -1.85 -13.20 -6.59
N LEU A 213 -2.89 -12.96 -5.78
CA LEU A 213 -4.27 -12.97 -6.25
C LEU A 213 -4.54 -11.84 -7.25
N VAL A 214 -4.05 -10.62 -7.00
CA VAL A 214 -4.17 -9.52 -7.97
C VAL A 214 -3.42 -9.85 -9.26
N ARG A 215 -2.22 -10.43 -9.18
CA ARG A 215 -1.48 -10.84 -10.37
C ARG A 215 -2.22 -11.90 -11.19
N TYR A 216 -2.72 -12.93 -10.52
CA TYR A 216 -3.51 -13.99 -11.15
C TYR A 216 -4.74 -13.40 -11.88
N LEU A 217 -5.49 -12.51 -11.22
CA LEU A 217 -6.65 -11.86 -11.82
C LEU A 217 -6.29 -11.01 -13.04
N GLU A 218 -5.15 -10.32 -13.03
CA GLU A 218 -4.72 -9.51 -14.17
C GLU A 218 -4.21 -10.35 -15.35
N GLU A 219 -3.70 -11.56 -15.10
CA GLU A 219 -3.24 -12.49 -16.14
C GLU A 219 -4.40 -13.28 -16.76
N GLU A 220 -5.27 -13.86 -15.94
CA GLU A 220 -6.36 -14.73 -16.41
C GLU A 220 -7.66 -13.97 -16.72
N HIS A 221 -7.89 -12.82 -16.07
CA HIS A 221 -9.12 -12.03 -16.21
C HIS A 221 -8.84 -10.55 -16.51
N PRO A 222 -8.15 -10.24 -17.63
CA PRO A 222 -7.66 -8.89 -17.90
C PRO A 222 -8.77 -7.83 -17.86
N GLY A 223 -8.50 -6.78 -17.07
CA GLY A 223 -9.40 -5.64 -16.88
C GLY A 223 -10.61 -5.92 -15.98
N PHE A 224 -10.75 -7.12 -15.40
CA PHE A 224 -11.79 -7.42 -14.42
C PHE A 224 -11.73 -6.46 -13.23
N LEU A 225 -10.56 -6.31 -12.60
CA LEU A 225 -10.38 -5.42 -11.45
C LEU A 225 -10.72 -3.96 -11.78
N ARG A 226 -10.28 -3.47 -12.95
CA ARG A 226 -10.61 -2.12 -13.43
C ARG A 226 -12.11 -1.91 -13.61
N ARG A 227 -12.82 -2.87 -14.21
CA ARG A 227 -14.29 -2.82 -14.33
C ARG A 227 -14.95 -2.84 -12.96
N MET A 228 -14.50 -3.73 -12.08
CA MET A 228 -15.01 -3.86 -10.72
C MET A 228 -14.85 -2.55 -9.93
N PHE A 229 -13.71 -1.86 -10.02
CA PHE A 229 -13.48 -0.59 -9.33
C PHE A 229 -14.32 0.58 -9.86
N SER A 230 -14.76 0.53 -11.13
CA SER A 230 -15.68 1.53 -11.69
C SER A 230 -17.09 1.46 -11.09
N LEU A 231 -17.43 0.33 -10.49
CA LEU A 231 -18.67 0.10 -9.78
C LEU A 231 -18.40 0.39 -8.31
N LEU A 232 -19.05 1.40 -7.72
CA LEU A 232 -18.89 1.69 -6.29
C LEU A 232 -19.34 0.47 -5.46
N GLN A 233 -18.39 -0.25 -4.85
CA GLN A 233 -18.68 -1.53 -4.21
C GLN A 233 -18.07 -1.68 -2.81
N ASP A 234 -18.86 -2.26 -1.91
CA ASP A 234 -18.42 -2.73 -0.59
C ASP A 234 -17.67 -4.07 -0.72
N ALA A 235 -16.85 -4.42 0.27
CA ALA A 235 -16.00 -5.62 0.28
C ALA A 235 -16.78 -6.92 0.02
N ARG A 236 -18.02 -7.02 0.53
CA ARG A 236 -18.88 -8.19 0.27
C ARG A 236 -19.32 -8.32 -1.19
N VAL A 237 -19.43 -7.19 -1.90
CA VAL A 237 -19.78 -7.22 -3.31
C VAL A 237 -18.58 -7.64 -4.13
N ILE A 238 -17.39 -7.08 -3.83
CA ILE A 238 -16.10 -7.48 -4.43
C ILE A 238 -15.90 -8.99 -4.33
N GLU A 239 -16.11 -9.58 -3.15
CA GLU A 239 -15.97 -11.03 -2.97
C GLU A 239 -16.96 -11.83 -3.83
N ARG A 240 -18.23 -11.44 -3.89
CA ARG A 240 -19.22 -12.12 -4.73
C ARG A 240 -18.90 -12.03 -6.22
N GLU A 241 -18.47 -10.86 -6.69
CA GLU A 241 -18.06 -10.69 -8.08
C GLU A 241 -16.85 -11.57 -8.41
N MET A 242 -15.87 -11.66 -7.51
CA MET A 242 -14.73 -12.57 -7.67
C MET A 242 -15.14 -14.04 -7.70
N VAL A 243 -15.99 -14.47 -6.78
CA VAL A 243 -16.49 -15.85 -6.75
C VAL A 243 -17.21 -16.19 -8.06
N THR A 244 -18.01 -15.25 -8.57
CA THR A 244 -18.74 -15.41 -9.84
C THR A 244 -17.80 -15.47 -11.04
N GLU A 245 -16.85 -14.52 -11.15
CA GLU A 245 -15.89 -14.45 -12.25
C GLU A 245 -14.99 -15.68 -12.30
N LEU A 246 -14.61 -16.21 -11.13
CA LEU A 246 -13.74 -17.38 -11.00
C LEU A 246 -14.51 -18.71 -11.04
N GLY A 247 -15.84 -18.69 -11.09
CA GLY A 247 -16.68 -19.89 -11.09
C GLY A 247 -16.48 -20.78 -9.86
N MET A 248 -16.20 -20.18 -8.70
CA MET A 248 -15.96 -20.89 -7.45
C MET A 248 -17.22 -20.94 -6.58
N GLU A 249 -17.25 -21.86 -5.62
CA GLU A 249 -18.31 -21.89 -4.60
C GLU A 249 -17.99 -20.89 -3.48
N PRO A 250 -18.94 -20.02 -3.06
CA PRO A 250 -18.70 -19.00 -2.04
C PRO A 250 -18.13 -19.55 -0.73
N GLU A 251 -18.61 -20.71 -0.29
CA GLU A 251 -18.24 -21.35 0.98
C GLU A 251 -16.78 -21.82 1.00
N ASN A 252 -16.25 -22.17 -0.17
CA ASN A 252 -14.91 -22.74 -0.31
C ASN A 252 -13.90 -21.75 -0.89
N PHE A 253 -14.35 -20.58 -1.33
CA PHE A 253 -13.54 -19.60 -2.05
C PHE A 253 -12.19 -19.35 -1.37
N TRP A 254 -12.21 -18.92 -0.10
CA TRP A 254 -10.99 -18.58 0.62
C TRP A 254 -10.16 -19.80 1.07
N SER A 255 -10.73 -21.00 1.10
CA SER A 255 -9.94 -22.21 1.39
C SER A 255 -9.22 -22.74 0.16
N GLU A 256 -9.76 -22.51 -1.05
CA GLU A 256 -9.27 -23.13 -2.29
C GLU A 256 -8.50 -22.16 -3.21
N ILE A 257 -8.79 -20.85 -3.16
CA ILE A 257 -8.21 -19.87 -4.11
C ILE A 257 -6.68 -19.84 -4.10
N ASP A 258 -6.05 -20.11 -2.96
CA ASP A 258 -4.59 -20.14 -2.86
C ASP A 258 -4.00 -21.28 -3.71
N ASP A 259 -4.66 -22.44 -3.76
CA ASP A 259 -4.16 -23.57 -4.55
C ASP A 259 -4.35 -23.32 -6.06
N VAL A 260 -5.42 -22.62 -6.45
CA VAL A 260 -5.63 -22.16 -7.84
C VAL A 260 -4.52 -21.18 -8.24
N VAL A 261 -4.28 -20.16 -7.42
CA VAL A 261 -3.25 -19.14 -7.70
C VAL A 261 -1.84 -19.75 -7.72
N VAL A 262 -1.51 -20.61 -6.76
CA VAL A 262 -0.20 -21.30 -6.75
C VAL A 262 -0.07 -22.22 -7.96
N GLY A 263 -1.12 -22.97 -8.31
CA GLY A 263 -1.13 -23.85 -9.47
C GLY A 263 -0.87 -23.12 -10.79
N HIS A 264 -1.38 -21.89 -10.94
CA HIS A 264 -1.12 -21.04 -12.11
C HIS A 264 0.35 -20.63 -12.25
N PHE A 265 0.99 -20.23 -11.15
CA PHE A 265 2.36 -19.68 -11.19
C PHE A 265 3.49 -20.73 -11.07
N GLU A 266 3.18 -21.94 -10.64
CA GLU A 266 4.13 -23.06 -10.56
C GLU A 266 3.91 -24.15 -11.64
N GLY A 267 2.81 -24.06 -12.39
CA GLY A 267 2.40 -25.01 -13.44
C GLY A 267 3.07 -24.82 -14.79
#